data_AF-A0A7V5ALK3-F1
#
_entry.id   AF-A0A7V5ALK3-F1
#
_cell.length_a   1.000
_cell.length_b   1.000
_cell.length_c   1.000
_cell.angle_alpha   90.00
_cell.angle_beta   90.00
_cell.angle_gamma   90.00
#
_symmetry.space_group_name_H-M   'P 1'
#
loop_
_entity.id
_entity.type
_entity.pdbx_description
1 polymer ?
#
loop_
_entity_poly.entity_id
_entity_poly.type
_entity_poly.pdbx_seq_one_letter_code
_entity_poly.pdbx_strand_id
1 'polypeptide(L)'
;METTIDARGLACPQPVLLTMKALKEYDKVYVFVDNDTAVENLRRLAEKSSCDFAVEKKGDEHWEVVVSRREAVGSTKVTEGMTTSCELVDVAFLPPVIVFSDNRMGRGDDTLGEVLLRSFIHTLLELKPLPQKIICYNAGVKLTAQGSSVLQDLQELAQKGVEILVCGTCVNYYGLGDQIMVGRISNMYEIAETMTSAGKLIRP
;
A
#
# COMPACT_ATOMS: atom_id res chain seq x y z
N MET A 1 -13.87 -19.45 17.05
CA MET A 1 -14.78 -19.72 15.91
C MET A 1 -14.02 -19.54 14.60
N GLU A 2 -14.32 -20.33 13.56
CA GLU A 2 -13.65 -20.23 12.27
C GLU A 2 -14.63 -20.05 11.11
N THR A 3 -14.16 -19.41 10.03
CA THR A 3 -14.94 -19.23 8.80
C THR A 3 -14.04 -19.31 7.57
N THR A 4 -14.65 -19.57 6.42
CA THR A 4 -13.98 -19.70 5.13
C THR A 4 -14.57 -18.70 4.12
N ILE A 5 -13.71 -18.01 3.40
CA ILE A 5 -14.05 -17.00 2.38
C ILE A 5 -13.41 -17.42 1.07
N ASP A 6 -14.22 -17.51 0.01
CA ASP A 6 -13.71 -17.59 -1.34
C ASP A 6 -13.61 -16.18 -1.94
N ALA A 7 -12.37 -15.71 -2.14
CA ALA A 7 -12.08 -14.38 -2.68
C ALA A 7 -11.35 -14.44 -4.03
N ARG A 8 -11.36 -15.61 -4.69
CA ARG A 8 -10.82 -15.77 -6.05
C ARG A 8 -11.62 -14.93 -7.04
N GLY A 9 -10.94 -14.39 -8.05
CA GLY A 9 -11.50 -13.48 -9.05
C GLY A 9 -11.82 -12.08 -8.52
N LEU A 10 -11.63 -11.80 -7.22
CA LEU A 10 -11.92 -10.49 -6.65
C LEU A 10 -10.69 -9.59 -6.71
N ALA A 11 -10.86 -8.46 -7.41
CA ALA A 11 -9.85 -7.41 -7.38
C ALA A 11 -9.73 -6.78 -5.98
N CYS A 12 -8.53 -6.32 -5.67
CA CYS A 12 -8.29 -5.47 -4.51
C CYS A 12 -9.26 -4.25 -4.51
N PRO A 13 -9.83 -3.86 -3.36
CA PRO A 13 -9.49 -4.29 -1.99
C PRO A 13 -10.40 -5.40 -1.41
N GLN A 14 -11.21 -6.07 -2.23
CA GLN A 14 -12.25 -6.97 -1.74
C GLN A 14 -11.75 -8.12 -0.85
N PRO A 15 -10.69 -8.88 -1.20
CA PRO A 15 -10.19 -9.96 -0.34
C PRO A 15 -9.80 -9.47 1.07
N VAL A 16 -9.16 -8.29 1.16
CA VAL A 16 -8.74 -7.68 2.42
C VAL A 16 -9.96 -7.25 3.25
N LEU A 17 -10.94 -6.61 2.61
CA LEU A 17 -12.16 -6.14 3.29
C LEU A 17 -13.00 -7.29 3.84
N LEU A 18 -13.19 -8.35 3.05
CA LEU A 18 -13.94 -9.53 3.47
C LEU A 18 -13.26 -10.21 4.66
N THR A 19 -11.94 -10.38 4.58
CA THR A 19 -11.13 -10.97 5.67
C THR A 19 -11.19 -10.12 6.93
N MET A 20 -11.03 -8.79 6.81
CA MET A 20 -11.13 -7.88 7.95
C MET A 20 -12.51 -7.89 8.60
N LYS A 21 -13.59 -7.97 7.81
CA LYS A 21 -14.96 -8.10 8.34
C LYS A 21 -15.12 -9.43 9.09
N ALA A 22 -14.66 -10.53 8.52
CA ALA A 22 -14.73 -11.84 9.16
C ALA A 22 -13.91 -11.91 10.46
N LEU A 23 -12.73 -11.28 10.51
CA LEU A 23 -11.91 -11.24 11.72
C LEU A 23 -12.57 -10.50 12.90
N LYS A 24 -13.66 -9.74 12.69
CA LYS A 24 -14.46 -9.15 13.78
C LYS A 24 -15.32 -10.19 14.50
N GLU A 25 -15.76 -11.22 13.78
CA GLU A 25 -16.71 -12.22 14.28
C GLU A 25 -16.03 -13.57 14.56
N TYR A 26 -14.96 -13.90 13.83
CA TYR A 26 -14.27 -15.18 13.87
C TYR A 26 -12.81 -15.00 14.33
N ASP A 27 -12.27 -16.01 15.01
CA ASP A 27 -10.89 -16.00 15.54
C ASP A 27 -9.90 -16.51 14.49
N LYS A 28 -10.37 -17.32 13.55
CA LYS A 28 -9.59 -17.90 12.45
C LYS A 28 -10.36 -17.80 11.14
N VAL A 29 -9.73 -17.30 10.09
CA VAL A 29 -10.35 -17.09 8.78
C VAL A 29 -9.47 -17.75 7.72
N TYR A 30 -10.06 -18.65 6.93
CA TYR A 30 -9.45 -19.23 5.74
C TYR A 30 -9.91 -18.41 4.53
N VAL A 31 -8.98 -18.00 3.67
CA VAL A 31 -9.25 -17.13 2.52
C VAL A 31 -8.62 -17.75 1.28
N PHE A 32 -9.43 -18.12 0.30
CA PHE A 32 -8.95 -18.59 -0.99
C PHE A 32 -8.73 -17.39 -1.93
N VAL A 33 -7.53 -17.29 -2.50
CA VAL A 33 -7.14 -16.25 -3.46
C VAL A 33 -6.40 -16.86 -4.65
N ASP A 34 -6.32 -16.12 -5.75
CA ASP A 34 -5.84 -16.59 -7.05
C ASP A 34 -4.64 -15.81 -7.60
N ASN A 35 -3.97 -15.00 -6.77
CA ASN A 35 -2.74 -14.30 -7.17
C ASN A 35 -1.87 -13.94 -5.96
N ASP A 36 -0.56 -13.84 -6.18
CA ASP A 36 0.43 -13.49 -5.14
C ASP A 36 0.18 -12.09 -4.53
N THR A 37 -0.34 -11.16 -5.33
CA THR A 37 -0.68 -9.81 -4.83
C THR A 37 -1.75 -9.87 -3.73
N ALA A 38 -2.75 -10.74 -3.87
CA ALA A 38 -3.77 -10.94 -2.86
C ALA A 38 -3.19 -11.57 -1.59
N VAL A 39 -2.28 -12.54 -1.72
CA VAL A 39 -1.57 -13.17 -0.60
C VAL A 39 -0.77 -12.13 0.19
N GLU A 40 0.03 -11.32 -0.50
CA GLU A 40 0.85 -10.28 0.13
C GLU A 40 0.00 -9.20 0.82
N ASN A 41 -1.15 -8.84 0.22
CA ASN A 41 -2.09 -7.92 0.85
C ASN A 41 -2.71 -8.49 2.14
N LEU A 42 -3.02 -9.79 2.19
CA LEU A 42 -3.53 -10.45 3.38
C LEU A 42 -2.45 -10.62 4.46
N ARG A 43 -1.19 -10.86 4.07
CA ARG A 43 -0.05 -10.86 4.98
C ARG A 43 0.05 -9.55 5.74
N ARG A 44 0.01 -8.43 5.02
CA ARG A 44 0.10 -7.10 5.64
C ARG A 44 -1.10 -6.74 6.49
N LEU A 45 -2.30 -7.17 6.10
CA LEU A 45 -3.48 -7.06 6.96
C LEU A 45 -3.21 -7.75 8.30
N ALA A 46 -2.70 -8.99 8.27
CA ALA A 46 -2.40 -9.75 9.47
C ALA A 46 -1.34 -9.06 10.34
N GLU A 47 -0.25 -8.57 9.74
CA GLU A 47 0.81 -7.81 10.44
C GLU A 47 0.26 -6.54 11.11
N LYS A 48 -0.51 -5.73 10.37
CA LYS A 48 -1.12 -4.50 10.90
C LYS A 48 -2.13 -4.78 12.01
N SER A 49 -2.85 -5.89 11.93
CA SER A 49 -3.84 -6.30 12.93
C SER A 49 -3.25 -7.21 14.03
N SER A 50 -1.93 -7.37 14.11
CA SER A 50 -1.26 -8.25 15.09
C SER A 50 -1.81 -9.69 15.12
N CYS A 51 -2.24 -10.18 13.96
CA CYS A 51 -2.74 -11.54 13.75
C CYS A 51 -1.61 -12.44 13.23
N ASP A 52 -1.74 -13.74 13.48
CA ASP A 52 -0.88 -14.73 12.85
C ASP A 52 -1.33 -15.00 11.41
N PHE A 53 -0.35 -15.34 10.56
CA PHE A 53 -0.53 -15.52 9.13
C PHE A 53 0.16 -16.80 8.67
N ALA A 54 -0.55 -17.61 7.89
CA ALA A 54 -0.01 -18.77 7.18
C ALA A 54 -0.56 -18.81 5.75
N VAL A 55 0.21 -19.39 4.82
CA VAL A 55 -0.21 -19.58 3.44
C VAL A 55 0.19 -20.96 2.95
N GLU A 56 -0.72 -21.62 2.23
CA GLU A 56 -0.48 -22.88 1.55
C GLU A 56 -0.86 -22.75 0.07
N LYS A 57 0.03 -23.19 -0.83
CA LYS A 57 -0.24 -23.20 -2.28
C LYS A 57 -1.00 -24.48 -2.63
N LYS A 58 -2.23 -24.37 -3.14
CA LYS A 58 -3.16 -25.47 -3.46
C LYS A 58 -3.28 -25.79 -4.96
N GLY A 59 -2.36 -25.30 -5.79
CA GLY A 59 -2.33 -25.48 -7.25
C GLY A 59 -1.48 -24.42 -7.93
N ASP A 60 -1.46 -24.34 -9.26
CA ASP A 60 -0.57 -23.42 -9.99
C ASP A 60 -0.84 -21.93 -9.69
N GLU A 61 -2.12 -21.56 -9.57
CA GLU A 61 -2.58 -20.18 -9.31
C GLU A 61 -3.62 -20.11 -8.18
N HIS A 62 -3.51 -20.97 -7.16
CA HIS A 62 -4.47 -21.01 -6.06
C HIS A 62 -3.77 -21.09 -4.71
N TRP A 63 -4.12 -20.17 -3.81
CA TRP A 63 -3.58 -20.10 -2.46
C TRP A 63 -4.70 -20.16 -1.44
N GLU A 64 -4.46 -20.91 -0.37
CA GLU A 64 -5.22 -20.86 0.85
C GLU A 64 -4.43 -20.05 1.87
N VAL A 65 -4.98 -18.91 2.28
CA VAL A 65 -4.40 -18.02 3.28
C VAL A 65 -5.17 -18.20 4.58
N VAL A 66 -4.46 -18.38 5.68
CA VAL A 66 -5.02 -18.49 7.02
C VAL A 66 -4.60 -17.28 7.83
N VAL A 67 -5.58 -16.54 8.34
CA VAL A 67 -5.36 -15.43 9.27
C VAL A 67 -6.06 -15.75 10.59
N SER A 68 -5.33 -15.73 11.69
CA SER A 68 -5.89 -15.99 13.02
C SER A 68 -5.50 -14.92 14.03
N ARG A 69 -6.42 -14.53 14.90
CA ARG A 69 -6.11 -13.68 16.06
C ARG A 69 -5.14 -14.45 16.96
N ARG A 70 -4.09 -13.78 17.44
CA ARG A 70 -3.29 -14.32 18.55
C ARG A 70 -4.21 -14.48 19.76
N GLU A 71 -4.24 -15.67 20.33
CA GLU A 71 -4.83 -15.84 21.66
C GLU A 71 -4.02 -14.98 22.64
N ALA A 72 -4.71 -14.09 23.35
CA ALA A 72 -4.12 -13.37 24.46
C ALA A 72 -3.80 -14.40 25.56
N VAL A 73 -2.55 -14.87 25.60
CA VAL A 73 -2.05 -15.60 26.76
C VAL A 73 -2.03 -14.65 27.93
N GLY A 74 -2.99 -14.81 28.85
CA GLY A 74 -2.97 -14.29 30.21
C GLY A 74 -3.08 -12.77 30.33
N SER A 75 -4.28 -12.30 30.67
CA SER A 75 -4.49 -10.99 31.30
C SER A 75 -3.66 -10.89 32.58
N THR A 76 -2.42 -10.42 32.47
CA THR A 76 -1.69 -9.87 33.61
C THR A 76 -2.12 -8.40 33.71
N LYS A 77 -2.73 -8.04 34.84
CA LYS A 77 -3.08 -6.65 35.16
C LYS A 77 -1.83 -5.79 35.00
N VAL A 78 -1.82 -4.91 34.00
CA VAL A 78 -0.78 -3.89 33.88
C VAL A 78 -1.18 -2.75 34.80
N THR A 79 -0.33 -2.55 35.80
CA THR A 79 -0.31 -1.47 36.77
C THR A 79 -0.36 -0.10 36.07
N GLU A 80 -1.16 0.81 36.62
CA GLU A 80 -1.09 2.24 36.34
C GLU A 80 0.35 2.73 36.51
N GLY A 81 0.92 3.33 35.46
CA GLY A 81 2.23 3.97 35.56
C GLY A 81 3.04 3.94 34.27
N MET A 82 2.51 4.53 33.19
CA MET A 82 3.35 4.96 32.07
C MET A 82 2.68 6.18 31.44
N THR A 83 3.11 7.35 31.89
CA THR A 83 2.93 8.63 31.20
C THR A 83 3.55 8.49 29.82
N THR A 84 2.76 8.04 28.86
CA THR A 84 3.05 8.23 27.45
C THR A 84 2.81 9.70 27.21
N SER A 85 3.87 10.49 27.13
CA SER A 85 3.78 11.80 26.49
C SER A 85 3.43 11.52 25.04
N CYS A 86 2.14 11.52 24.74
CA CYS A 86 1.66 11.71 23.39
C CYS A 86 2.19 13.08 22.98
N GLU A 87 3.35 13.11 22.32
CA GLU A 87 3.75 14.27 21.55
C GLU A 87 2.63 14.50 20.55
N LEU A 88 1.87 15.56 20.78
CA LEU A 88 0.90 16.07 19.83
C LEU A 88 1.73 16.48 18.61
N VAL A 89 1.89 15.56 17.65
CA VAL A 89 2.45 15.88 16.35
C VAL A 89 1.46 16.85 15.73
N ASP A 90 1.84 18.12 15.66
CA ASP A 90 1.00 19.15 15.09
C ASP A 90 0.70 18.78 13.64
N VAL A 91 -0.54 18.36 13.37
CA VAL A 91 -0.99 17.84 12.07
C VAL A 91 -0.77 18.89 10.96
N ALA A 92 -0.62 20.17 11.35
CA ALA A 92 -0.29 21.28 10.48
C ALA A 92 1.09 21.19 9.81
N PHE A 93 1.99 20.31 10.29
CA PHE A 93 3.39 20.21 9.82
C PHE A 93 3.79 18.86 9.21
N LEU A 94 2.85 17.94 8.99
CA LEU A 94 3.18 16.68 8.33
C LEU A 94 3.61 16.95 6.87
N PRO A 95 4.75 16.38 6.42
CA PRO A 95 5.15 16.49 5.03
C PRO A 95 4.07 15.94 4.09
N PRO A 96 3.91 16.51 2.89
CA PRO A 96 2.78 16.18 2.02
C PRO A 96 2.85 14.73 1.53
N VAL A 97 1.68 14.19 1.19
CA VAL A 97 1.56 12.98 0.37
C VAL A 97 1.39 13.41 -1.09
N ILE A 98 2.22 12.87 -1.98
CA ILE A 98 2.12 13.12 -3.42
C ILE A 98 1.39 11.96 -4.08
N VAL A 99 0.50 12.25 -5.03
CA VAL A 99 -0.26 11.25 -5.77
C VAL A 99 0.03 11.37 -7.26
N PHE A 100 0.56 10.31 -7.85
CA PHE A 100 0.67 10.13 -9.29
C PHE A 100 -0.44 9.20 -9.76
N SER A 101 -1.53 9.79 -10.26
CA SER A 101 -2.64 9.07 -10.89
C SER A 101 -2.42 8.77 -12.37
N ASP A 102 -1.36 9.33 -12.95
CA ASP A 102 -1.03 9.25 -14.37
C ASP A 102 0.50 9.26 -14.55
N ASN A 103 0.99 8.87 -15.73
CA ASN A 103 2.40 8.99 -16.11
C ASN A 103 2.71 10.32 -16.81
N ARG A 104 1.81 11.30 -16.67
CA ARG A 104 1.88 12.66 -17.21
C ARG A 104 1.34 13.65 -16.19
N MET A 105 1.81 14.90 -16.25
CA MET A 105 1.35 15.98 -15.39
C MET A 105 0.33 16.87 -16.11
N GLY A 106 -0.79 17.16 -15.46
CA GLY A 106 -1.87 17.96 -16.03
C GLY A 106 -2.67 17.28 -17.16
N ARG A 107 -3.43 18.07 -17.90
CA ARG A 107 -4.19 17.64 -19.09
C ARG A 107 -3.87 18.60 -20.24
N GLY A 108 -3.58 18.07 -21.42
CA GLY A 108 -3.18 18.86 -22.58
C GLY A 108 -2.34 18.03 -23.53
N ASP A 109 -1.22 18.60 -23.99
CA ASP A 109 -0.25 17.88 -24.80
C ASP A 109 0.51 16.83 -23.96
N ASP A 110 0.52 15.60 -24.44
CA ASP A 110 1.11 14.46 -23.74
C ASP A 110 2.63 14.56 -23.60
N THR A 111 3.31 15.05 -24.65
CA THR A 111 4.77 15.19 -24.65
C THR A 111 5.19 16.21 -23.61
N LEU A 112 4.48 17.34 -23.54
CA LEU A 112 4.70 18.34 -22.52
C LEU A 112 4.38 17.78 -21.12
N GLY A 113 3.29 17.05 -20.96
CA GLY A 113 2.90 16.44 -19.69
C GLY A 113 3.97 15.49 -19.12
N GLU A 114 4.64 14.72 -19.98
CA GLU A 114 5.77 13.86 -19.61
C GLU A 114 7.00 14.68 -19.18
N VAL A 115 7.31 15.76 -19.90
CA VAL A 115 8.40 16.68 -19.55
C VAL A 115 8.16 17.34 -18.19
N LEU A 116 6.94 17.84 -17.96
CA LEU A 116 6.56 18.50 -16.71
C LEU A 116 6.62 17.52 -15.53
N LEU A 117 6.10 16.30 -15.71
CA LEU A 117 6.13 15.30 -14.64
C LEU A 117 7.56 14.91 -14.25
N ARG A 118 8.43 14.70 -15.24
CA ARG A 118 9.85 14.43 -14.99
C ARG A 118 10.51 15.58 -14.23
N SER A 119 10.28 16.82 -14.67
CA SER A 119 10.81 17.99 -13.97
C SER A 119 10.29 18.10 -12.55
N PHE A 120 9.01 17.81 -12.33
CA PHE A 120 8.38 17.83 -11.01
C PHE A 120 9.00 16.79 -10.07
N ILE A 121 9.11 15.53 -10.50
CA ILE A 121 9.69 14.45 -9.68
C ILE A 121 11.15 14.75 -9.34
N HIS A 122 11.95 15.20 -10.31
CA HIS A 122 13.32 15.62 -10.06
C HIS A 122 13.40 16.75 -9.02
N THR A 123 12.52 17.74 -9.13
CA THR A 123 12.46 18.87 -8.17
C THR A 123 12.11 18.40 -6.75
N LEU A 124 11.33 17.32 -6.58
CA LEU A 124 11.00 16.80 -5.25
C LEU A 124 12.25 16.41 -4.44
N LEU A 125 13.34 15.99 -5.09
CA LEU A 125 14.61 15.63 -4.42
C LEU A 125 15.25 16.82 -3.69
N GLU A 126 14.99 18.04 -4.17
CA GLU A 126 15.56 19.28 -3.64
C GLU A 126 14.66 19.93 -2.57
N LEU A 127 13.40 19.49 -2.47
CA LEU A 127 12.45 20.07 -1.51
C LEU A 127 12.74 19.60 -0.08
N LYS A 128 12.56 20.53 0.87
CA LYS A 128 12.62 20.26 2.31
C LYS A 128 11.37 20.82 3.00
N PRO A 129 10.63 20.00 3.76
CA PRO A 129 10.82 18.55 3.93
C PRO A 129 10.50 17.77 2.64
N LEU A 130 11.09 16.58 2.48
CA LEU A 130 10.68 15.62 1.46
C LEU A 130 9.23 15.15 1.70
N PRO A 131 8.51 14.67 0.67
CA PRO A 131 7.21 14.06 0.87
C PRO A 131 7.23 12.91 1.88
N GLN A 132 6.15 12.75 2.63
CA GLN A 132 6.01 11.62 3.55
C GLN A 132 5.85 10.31 2.76
N LYS A 133 4.95 10.33 1.77
CA LYS A 133 4.66 9.20 0.90
C LYS A 133 4.39 9.65 -0.53
N ILE A 134 4.63 8.75 -1.47
CA ILE A 134 4.19 8.85 -2.86
C ILE A 134 3.23 7.70 -3.14
N ILE A 135 2.10 8.01 -3.78
CA ILE A 135 1.11 7.02 -4.19
C ILE A 135 1.04 7.00 -5.71
N CYS A 136 1.27 5.83 -6.30
CA CYS A 136 1.14 5.59 -7.74
C CYS A 136 -0.07 4.67 -7.99
N TYR A 137 -1.05 5.15 -8.74
CA TYR A 137 -2.17 4.34 -9.22
C TYR A 137 -2.54 4.70 -10.66
N ASN A 138 -3.39 3.88 -11.27
CA ASN A 138 -3.73 3.96 -12.70
C ASN A 138 -2.44 4.04 -13.53
N ALA A 139 -2.31 4.94 -14.51
CA ALA A 139 -1.12 5.01 -15.36
C ALA A 139 0.15 5.45 -14.59
N GLY A 140 0.01 6.04 -13.39
CA GLY A 140 1.13 6.41 -12.54
C GLY A 140 2.00 5.23 -12.09
N VAL A 141 1.48 4.00 -12.08
CA VAL A 141 2.30 2.80 -11.78
C VAL A 141 3.40 2.54 -12.82
N LYS A 142 3.27 3.11 -14.03
CA LYS A 142 4.31 3.02 -15.06
C LYS A 142 5.57 3.78 -14.67
N LEU A 143 5.46 4.80 -13.82
CA LEU A 143 6.60 5.60 -13.37
C LEU A 143 7.58 4.78 -12.53
N THR A 144 7.09 3.75 -11.83
CA THR A 144 7.89 2.87 -10.97
C THR A 144 8.40 1.63 -11.70
N ALA A 145 8.08 1.47 -12.99
CA ALA A 145 8.43 0.31 -13.79
C ALA A 145 9.77 0.49 -14.54
N GLN A 146 10.37 -0.62 -14.97
CA GLN A 146 11.56 -0.64 -15.81
C GLN A 146 11.35 0.21 -17.08
N GLY A 147 12.36 1.00 -17.45
CA GLY A 147 12.31 1.87 -18.63
C GLY A 147 11.64 3.24 -18.40
N SER A 148 11.08 3.50 -17.21
CA SER A 148 10.60 4.83 -16.85
C SER A 148 11.73 5.86 -16.79
N SER A 149 11.51 7.02 -17.41
CA SER A 149 12.49 8.11 -17.44
C SER A 149 12.72 8.79 -16.08
N VAL A 150 11.87 8.52 -15.09
CA VAL A 150 11.95 9.10 -13.73
C VAL A 150 12.33 8.05 -12.68
N LEU A 151 12.67 6.83 -13.11
CA LEU A 151 12.89 5.72 -12.19
C LEU A 151 14.03 6.00 -11.20
N GLN A 152 15.13 6.60 -11.66
CA GLN A 152 16.28 6.93 -10.81
C GLN A 152 15.90 7.94 -9.72
N ASP A 153 15.17 8.99 -10.07
CA ASP A 153 14.71 9.99 -9.10
C ASP A 153 13.78 9.36 -8.03
N LEU A 154 12.87 8.47 -8.44
CA LEU A 154 12.00 7.75 -7.51
C LEU A 154 12.78 6.79 -6.60
N GLN A 155 13.80 6.12 -7.13
CA GLN A 155 14.70 5.28 -6.32
C GLN A 155 15.49 6.10 -5.32
N GLU A 156 15.96 7.29 -5.70
CA GLU A 156 16.64 8.19 -4.79
C GLU A 156 15.70 8.71 -3.70
N LEU A 157 14.45 9.09 -4.03
CA LEU A 157 13.43 9.45 -3.04
C LEU A 157 13.18 8.30 -2.05
N ALA A 158 13.04 7.07 -2.54
CA ALA A 158 12.88 5.89 -1.70
C ALA A 158 14.09 5.66 -0.77
N GLN A 159 15.31 5.83 -1.28
CA GLN A 159 16.54 5.74 -0.48
C GLN A 159 16.63 6.82 0.60
N LYS A 160 16.06 8.01 0.36
CA LYS A 160 15.94 9.09 1.36
C LYS A 160 14.76 8.89 2.33
N GLY A 161 14.07 7.74 2.28
CA GLY A 161 13.03 7.36 3.23
C GLY A 161 11.60 7.72 2.81
N VAL A 162 11.38 8.18 1.57
CA VAL A 162 10.03 8.41 1.05
C VAL A 162 9.38 7.07 0.71
N GLU A 163 8.29 6.73 1.39
CA GLU A 163 7.58 5.48 1.11
C GLU A 163 6.77 5.60 -0.19
N ILE A 164 6.93 4.64 -1.12
CA ILE A 164 6.23 4.62 -2.41
C ILE A 164 5.24 3.45 -2.46
N LEU A 165 3.95 3.77 -2.58
CA LEU A 165 2.84 2.81 -2.70
C LEU A 165 2.45 2.65 -4.17
N VAL A 166 2.45 1.42 -4.68
CA VAL A 166 2.14 1.11 -6.09
C VAL A 166 0.88 0.25 -6.18
N CYS A 167 -0.20 0.75 -6.76
CA CYS A 167 -1.48 0.04 -6.79
C CYS A 167 -1.39 -1.32 -7.52
N GLY A 168 -1.55 -2.44 -6.78
CA GLY A 168 -1.43 -3.79 -7.32
C GLY A 168 -2.43 -4.11 -8.44
N THR A 169 -3.69 -3.67 -8.33
CA THR A 169 -4.69 -3.85 -9.40
C THR A 169 -4.23 -3.21 -10.71
N CYS A 170 -3.61 -2.03 -10.63
CA CYS A 170 -3.12 -1.32 -11.82
C CYS A 170 -1.87 -1.99 -12.41
N VAL A 171 -0.97 -2.50 -11.55
CA VAL A 171 0.20 -3.27 -12.00
C VAL A 171 -0.25 -4.52 -12.76
N ASN A 172 -1.22 -5.26 -12.22
CA ASN A 172 -1.79 -6.44 -12.89
C ASN A 172 -2.46 -6.06 -14.21
N TYR A 173 -3.27 -5.00 -14.23
CA TYR A 173 -3.96 -4.53 -15.44
C TYR A 173 -3.00 -4.16 -16.58
N TYR A 174 -1.87 -3.52 -16.28
CA TYR A 174 -0.86 -3.15 -17.27
C TYR A 174 0.19 -4.24 -17.54
N GLY A 175 0.12 -5.40 -16.87
CA GLY A 175 1.09 -6.49 -17.04
C GLY A 175 2.50 -6.14 -16.55
N LEU A 176 2.62 -5.36 -15.48
CA LEU A 176 3.89 -4.80 -14.98
C LEU A 176 4.48 -5.55 -13.78
N GLY A 177 3.95 -6.71 -13.40
CA GLY A 177 4.30 -7.43 -12.16
C GLY A 177 5.80 -7.51 -11.87
N ASP A 178 6.55 -8.11 -12.78
CA ASP A 178 8.02 -8.30 -12.65
C ASP A 178 8.83 -7.06 -13.07
N GLN A 179 8.15 -5.98 -13.49
CA GLN A 179 8.79 -4.77 -14.00
C GLN A 179 8.86 -3.66 -12.97
N ILE A 180 8.22 -3.79 -11.81
CA ILE A 180 8.26 -2.75 -10.76
C ILE A 180 9.64 -2.72 -10.11
N MET A 181 10.35 -1.61 -10.29
CA MET A 181 11.75 -1.41 -9.88
C MET A 181 11.90 -0.54 -8.62
N VAL A 182 10.82 0.06 -8.13
CA VAL A 182 10.81 0.89 -6.92
C VAL A 182 9.42 0.94 -6.28
N GLY A 183 9.39 1.04 -4.95
CA GLY A 183 8.15 1.05 -4.16
C GLY A 183 7.63 -0.36 -3.87
N ARG A 184 6.55 -0.42 -3.10
CA ARG A 184 5.90 -1.69 -2.75
C ARG A 184 4.49 -1.75 -3.32
N ILE A 185 4.11 -2.93 -3.79
CA ILE A 185 2.75 -3.21 -4.26
C ILE A 185 1.78 -2.96 -3.09
N SER A 186 0.83 -2.06 -3.26
CA SER A 186 -0.19 -1.65 -2.29
C SER A 186 -1.59 -1.96 -2.82
N ASN A 187 -2.60 -1.53 -2.07
CA ASN A 187 -4.00 -1.88 -2.26
C ASN A 187 -4.88 -0.64 -2.03
N MET A 188 -6.09 -0.63 -2.58
CA MET A 188 -6.96 0.55 -2.53
C MET A 188 -7.37 0.93 -1.10
N TYR A 189 -7.41 -0.03 -0.16
CA TYR A 189 -7.74 0.27 1.24
C TYR A 189 -6.64 1.12 1.89
N GLU A 190 -5.39 0.69 1.75
CA GLU A 190 -4.22 1.41 2.24
C GLU A 190 -4.04 2.76 1.52
N ILE A 191 -4.27 2.81 0.20
CA ILE A 191 -4.24 4.04 -0.58
C ILE A 191 -5.29 5.02 -0.06
N ALA A 192 -6.55 4.59 0.11
CA ALA A 192 -7.63 5.43 0.60
C ALA A 192 -7.34 5.92 2.03
N GLU A 193 -6.91 5.03 2.93
CA GLU A 193 -6.51 5.39 4.28
C GLU A 193 -5.42 6.46 4.25
N THR A 194 -4.33 6.23 3.50
CA THR A 194 -3.22 7.18 3.35
C THR A 194 -3.69 8.54 2.82
N MET A 195 -4.53 8.55 1.78
CA MET A 195 -5.04 9.80 1.20
C MET A 195 -5.95 10.55 2.18
N THR A 196 -6.78 9.85 2.95
CA THR A 196 -7.72 10.47 3.90
C THR A 196 -7.06 10.92 5.20
N SER A 197 -5.97 10.29 5.62
CA SER A 197 -5.20 10.67 6.80
C SER A 197 -4.12 11.72 6.51
N ALA A 198 -3.84 12.02 5.23
CA ALA A 198 -2.85 13.02 4.85
C ALA A 198 -3.32 14.44 5.23
N GLY A 199 -2.47 15.18 5.96
CA GLY A 199 -2.71 16.60 6.25
C GLY A 199 -2.68 17.49 4.99
N LYS A 200 -1.91 17.07 3.98
CA LYS A 200 -1.86 17.72 2.66
C LYS A 200 -1.63 16.69 1.57
N LEU A 201 -2.51 16.73 0.57
CA LEU A 201 -2.43 15.89 -0.63
C LEU A 201 -2.07 16.77 -1.84
N ILE A 202 -1.06 16.38 -2.62
CA ILE A 202 -0.68 17.07 -3.86
C ILE A 202 -0.84 16.07 -5.01
N ARG A 203 -1.66 16.44 -6.01
CA ARG A 203 -1.84 15.68 -7.24
C ARG A 203 -1.48 16.58 -8.44
N PRO A 204 -0.24 16.49 -8.95
CA PRO A 204 0.22 17.29 -10.08
C PRO A 204 -0.51 16.95 -11.40
#